data_AF-A0A3A8N6L5-F1
#
_entry.id   AF-A0A3A8N6L5-F1
#
_cell.length_a   1.000
_cell.length_b   1.000
_cell.length_c   1.000
_cell.angle_alpha   90.00
_cell.angle_beta   90.00
_cell.angle_gamma   90.00
#
_symmetry.space_group_name_H-M   'P 1'
#
loop_
_entity.id
_entity.type
_entity.pdbx_description
1 polymer ?
#
loop_
_entity_poly.entity_id
_entity_poly.type
_entity_poly.pdbx_seq_one_letter_code
_entity_poly.pdbx_strand_id
1 'polypeptide(L)'
;MTDLKLATITDTTASGTVTFTAQDVLTLLATPTNCATQASEISFNLCASAKTFASVYDASCSSTFSSVGTPAFVVKYDPQAPTKPSIGKVIARDSALSVQVDGVEAKSTVVVEVTPLTTADGGTLEDAGADAGEDAGDVDAGDVDAGDVDAGDVDAGLADAGTVVPAPVGPTLRFRKAAGEGNVVADGLINGVTYRVQARVIDEAGNEGDLSDAAEGTPVKSNGLFDAYVDAGGQERGGCAATGGGIAGGAVLAALGIWLSSRRKVS
;
A
#
# COMPACT_ATOMS: atom_id res chain seq x y z
N MET A 1 35.40 -12.58 24.23
CA MET A 1 34.47 -13.31 23.36
C MET A 1 35.10 -14.65 23.07
N THR A 2 34.41 -15.74 23.41
CA THR A 2 34.82 -17.10 23.05
C THR A 2 34.23 -17.43 21.69
N ASP A 3 35.07 -17.85 20.75
CA ASP A 3 34.62 -18.29 19.44
C ASP A 3 33.70 -19.51 19.59
N LEU A 4 32.53 -19.46 18.96
CA LEU A 4 31.56 -20.54 18.97
C LEU A 4 31.96 -21.56 17.91
N LYS A 5 32.40 -22.74 18.35
CA LYS A 5 32.80 -23.80 17.44
C LYS A 5 31.57 -24.54 16.90
N LEU A 6 31.15 -24.18 15.70
CA LEU A 6 29.95 -24.74 15.07
C LEU A 6 30.15 -26.15 14.52
N ALA A 7 31.27 -26.39 13.83
CA ALA A 7 31.55 -27.68 13.21
C ALA A 7 33.06 -27.92 13.09
N THR A 8 33.45 -29.18 12.88
CA THR A 8 34.80 -29.54 12.38
C THR A 8 34.61 -30.44 11.18
N ILE A 9 35.06 -29.97 10.03
CA ILE A 9 35.06 -30.75 8.80
C ILE A 9 36.42 -31.45 8.71
N THR A 10 36.40 -32.77 8.57
CA THR A 10 37.59 -33.56 8.28
C THR A 10 37.43 -34.13 6.89
N ASP A 11 37.92 -33.40 5.89
CA ASP A 11 37.85 -33.78 4.49
C ASP A 11 39.19 -33.48 3.81
N THR A 12 39.53 -34.27 2.80
CA THR A 12 40.71 -34.08 1.94
C THR A 12 40.42 -33.17 0.75
N THR A 13 39.16 -32.82 0.50
CA THR A 13 38.75 -31.89 -0.55
C THR A 13 38.81 -30.43 -0.07
N ALA A 14 39.26 -29.54 -0.95
CA ALA A 14 39.49 -28.13 -0.63
C ALA A 14 38.21 -27.26 -0.64
N SER A 15 37.05 -27.86 -0.92
CA SER A 15 35.74 -27.20 -0.96
C SER A 15 34.67 -28.13 -0.40
N GLY A 16 33.66 -27.53 0.21
CA GLY A 16 32.53 -28.25 0.79
C GLY A 16 31.45 -27.28 1.26
N THR A 17 30.31 -27.83 1.67
CA THR A 17 29.18 -27.06 2.21
C THR A 17 28.99 -27.41 3.67
N VAL A 18 28.81 -26.40 4.51
CA VAL A 18 28.37 -26.56 5.90
C VAL A 18 26.96 -26.02 6.01
N THR A 19 26.08 -26.82 6.60
CA THR A 19 24.72 -26.40 6.95
C THR A 19 24.60 -26.35 8.45
N PHE A 20 24.06 -25.26 8.96
CA PHE A 20 23.71 -25.08 10.37
C PHE A 20 22.43 -24.28 10.45
N THR A 21 21.75 -24.39 11.58
CA THR A 21 20.55 -23.61 11.89
C THR A 21 20.88 -22.52 12.91
N ALA A 22 20.03 -21.48 13.00
CA ALA A 22 20.15 -20.50 14.08
C ALA A 22 20.07 -21.16 15.47
N GLN A 23 19.26 -22.22 15.59
CA GLN A 23 19.13 -22.99 16.83
C GLN A 23 20.46 -23.64 17.25
N ASP A 24 21.23 -24.20 16.31
CA ASP A 24 22.54 -24.78 16.61
C ASP A 24 23.49 -23.73 17.19
N VAL A 25 23.50 -22.53 16.60
CA VAL A 25 24.33 -21.41 17.08
C VAL A 25 23.91 -20.97 18.48
N LEU A 26 22.61 -20.83 18.75
CA LEU A 26 22.09 -20.38 20.05
C LEU A 26 22.41 -21.36 21.20
N THR A 27 22.46 -22.67 20.92
CA THR A 27 22.82 -23.68 21.95
C THR A 27 24.28 -23.62 22.38
N LEU A 28 25.15 -23.04 21.54
CA LEU A 28 26.59 -22.94 21.80
C LEU A 28 26.96 -21.69 22.61
N LEU A 29 26.02 -20.77 22.82
CA LEU A 29 26.22 -19.59 23.65
C LEU A 29 26.67 -19.96 25.07
N ALA A 30 27.45 -19.08 25.70
CA ALA A 30 27.90 -19.26 27.09
C ALA A 30 26.72 -19.42 28.08
N THR A 31 25.57 -18.81 27.75
CA THR A 31 24.28 -19.11 28.35
C THR A 31 23.36 -19.58 27.21
N PRO A 32 23.15 -20.89 27.05
CA PRO A 32 22.38 -21.43 25.94
C PRO A 32 20.96 -20.88 25.92
N THR A 33 20.50 -20.48 24.74
CA THR A 33 19.11 -20.10 24.48
C THR A 33 18.56 -20.92 23.31
N ASN A 34 17.28 -20.76 23.03
CA ASN A 34 16.63 -21.31 21.85
C ASN A 34 15.82 -20.22 21.15
N CYS A 35 15.29 -20.53 19.97
CA CYS A 35 14.50 -19.59 19.17
C CYS A 35 13.25 -19.06 19.88
N ALA A 36 12.75 -19.74 20.93
CA ALA A 36 11.59 -19.29 21.70
C ALA A 36 11.96 -18.40 22.90
N THR A 37 13.17 -18.52 23.43
CA THR A 37 13.63 -17.76 24.62
C THR A 37 14.54 -16.60 24.25
N GLN A 38 15.10 -16.60 23.05
CA GLN A 38 15.94 -15.51 22.57
C GLN A 38 15.05 -14.31 22.24
N ALA A 39 15.10 -13.27 23.07
CA ALA A 39 14.20 -12.11 22.98
C ALA A 39 14.88 -10.84 22.44
N SER A 40 16.15 -10.91 22.04
CA SER A 40 16.92 -9.76 21.59
C SER A 40 17.77 -10.11 20.38
N GLU A 41 18.04 -9.11 19.54
CA GLU A 41 18.92 -9.25 18.38
C GLU A 41 20.30 -9.76 18.81
N ILE A 42 20.83 -10.71 18.07
CA ILE A 42 22.20 -11.18 18.21
C ILE A 42 22.85 -11.32 16.84
N SER A 43 24.10 -10.86 16.74
CA SER A 43 24.89 -10.91 15.52
C SER A 43 26.11 -11.80 15.72
N PHE A 44 26.38 -12.67 14.75
CA PHE A 44 27.53 -13.57 14.74
C PHE A 44 28.39 -13.28 13.51
N ASN A 45 29.68 -13.04 13.72
CA ASN A 45 30.64 -13.04 12.63
C ASN A 45 30.93 -14.49 12.26
N LEU A 46 30.66 -14.87 11.02
CA LEU A 46 31.01 -16.19 10.52
C LEU A 46 32.48 -16.19 10.10
N CYS A 47 33.25 -17.05 10.76
CA CYS A 47 34.65 -17.30 10.42
C CYS A 47 34.83 -18.77 10.05
N ALA A 48 35.63 -19.03 9.02
CA ALA A 48 36.07 -20.37 8.66
C ALA A 48 37.60 -20.40 8.74
N SER A 49 38.14 -21.45 9.34
CA SER A 49 39.58 -21.63 9.44
C SER A 49 39.99 -23.00 8.93
N ALA A 50 40.92 -23.03 7.98
CA ALA A 50 41.50 -24.27 7.48
C ALA A 50 42.96 -24.39 7.94
N LYS A 51 43.39 -25.63 8.19
CA LYS A 51 44.82 -25.93 8.35
C LYS A 51 45.46 -25.93 6.97
N THR A 52 46.56 -25.20 6.82
CA THR A 52 47.39 -25.26 5.61
C THR A 52 48.33 -26.46 5.68
N PHE A 53 48.89 -26.92 4.56
CA PHE A 53 49.98 -27.89 4.61
C PHE A 53 51.25 -27.20 5.15
N ALA A 54 51.88 -27.78 6.17
CA ALA A 54 53.17 -27.35 6.68
C ALA A 54 54.32 -27.77 5.75
N SER A 55 54.17 -28.93 5.10
CA SER A 55 55.09 -29.41 4.08
C SER A 55 54.37 -30.29 3.05
N VAL A 56 54.72 -30.09 1.78
CA VAL A 56 54.18 -30.88 0.64
C VAL A 56 54.81 -32.27 0.53
N TYR A 57 55.87 -32.55 1.29
CA TYR A 57 56.65 -33.79 1.20
C TYR A 57 56.20 -34.88 2.18
N ASP A 58 55.63 -34.48 3.32
CA ASP A 58 55.15 -35.38 4.38
C ASP A 58 53.64 -35.24 4.64
N ALA A 59 52.95 -34.43 3.83
CA ALA A 59 51.52 -34.10 3.98
C ALA A 59 51.14 -33.63 5.40
N SER A 60 52.10 -33.08 6.16
CA SER A 60 51.85 -32.61 7.51
C SER A 60 50.98 -31.35 7.48
N CYS A 61 49.99 -31.28 8.38
CA CYS A 61 49.15 -30.10 8.54
C CYS A 61 49.83 -29.07 9.45
N SER A 62 49.78 -27.80 9.07
CA SER A 62 50.21 -26.67 9.87
C SER A 62 49.35 -26.50 11.12
N SER A 63 49.98 -26.05 12.21
CA SER A 63 49.31 -25.62 13.43
C SER A 63 48.78 -24.18 13.34
N THR A 64 49.15 -23.43 12.30
CA THR A 64 48.65 -22.10 12.02
C THR A 64 47.38 -22.19 11.19
N PHE A 65 46.28 -21.67 11.72
CA PHE A 65 45.00 -21.54 11.03
C PHE A 65 45.01 -20.28 10.17
N SER A 66 44.58 -20.37 8.91
CA SER A 66 44.24 -19.19 8.12
C SER A 66 42.74 -18.96 8.23
N SER A 67 42.32 -17.81 8.74
CA SER A 67 40.91 -17.40 8.71
C SER A 67 40.56 -16.94 7.30
N VAL A 68 39.72 -17.70 6.61
CA VAL A 68 39.32 -17.45 5.23
C VAL A 68 37.83 -17.10 5.26
N GLY A 69 37.54 -15.81 5.44
CA GLY A 69 36.18 -15.29 5.47
C GLY A 69 36.17 -13.87 4.94
N THR A 70 36.23 -13.72 3.62
CA THR A 70 36.14 -12.42 2.94
C THR A 70 35.07 -12.46 1.86
N PRO A 71 34.08 -11.55 1.88
CA PRO A 71 33.84 -10.54 2.93
C PRO A 71 33.44 -11.18 4.27
N ALA A 72 33.60 -10.43 5.37
CA ALA A 72 33.08 -10.88 6.66
C ALA A 72 31.56 -11.04 6.53
N PHE A 73 31.06 -12.25 6.71
CA PHE A 73 29.64 -12.53 6.70
C PHE A 73 29.10 -12.45 8.12
N VAL A 74 28.09 -11.61 8.34
CA VAL A 74 27.44 -11.44 9.64
C VAL A 74 26.08 -12.13 9.59
N VAL A 75 25.92 -13.18 10.38
CA VAL A 75 24.61 -13.81 10.62
C VAL A 75 23.90 -12.99 11.67
N LYS A 76 22.79 -12.34 11.32
CA LYS A 76 21.93 -11.64 12.26
C LYS A 76 20.72 -12.51 12.58
N TYR A 77 20.46 -12.69 13.87
CA TYR A 77 19.24 -13.29 14.35
C TYR A 77 18.45 -12.21 15.07
N ASP A 78 17.32 -11.85 14.48
CA ASP A 78 16.39 -10.87 15.03
C ASP A 78 15.04 -11.56 15.34
N PRO A 79 14.71 -11.77 16.62
CA PRO A 79 13.42 -12.31 17.04
C PRO A 79 12.39 -11.21 17.34
N GLN A 80 12.75 -9.92 17.26
CA GLN A 80 11.88 -8.83 17.66
C GLN A 80 11.01 -8.40 16.48
N ALA A 81 9.69 -8.42 16.68
CA ALA A 81 8.78 -7.88 15.68
C ALA A 81 8.94 -6.35 15.58
N PRO A 82 8.75 -5.78 14.37
CA PRO A 82 8.82 -4.33 14.19
C PRO A 82 7.71 -3.63 14.97
N THR A 83 7.97 -2.37 15.32
CA THR A 83 7.01 -1.56 16.09
C THR A 83 5.71 -1.34 15.31
N LYS A 84 4.56 -1.31 16.01
CA LYS A 84 3.24 -1.01 15.43
C LYS A 84 3.29 0.31 14.64
N PRO A 85 2.94 0.31 13.34
CA PRO A 85 2.92 1.54 12.55
C PRO A 85 1.64 2.36 12.80
N SER A 86 1.63 3.60 12.31
CA SER A 86 0.45 4.48 12.34
C SER A 86 0.06 4.94 10.94
N ILE A 87 -1.23 5.09 10.67
CA ILE A 87 -1.72 5.69 9.43
C ILE A 87 -1.74 7.21 9.62
N GLY A 88 -0.90 7.93 8.87
CA GLY A 88 -0.84 9.39 8.92
C GLY A 88 -1.98 10.05 8.13
N LYS A 89 -2.24 9.54 6.92
CA LYS A 89 -3.27 10.07 6.03
C LYS A 89 -3.78 9.02 5.05
N VAL A 90 -5.09 9.01 4.82
CA VAL A 90 -5.73 8.29 3.73
C VAL A 90 -6.26 9.32 2.72
N ILE A 91 -5.79 9.25 1.48
CA ILE A 91 -6.17 10.18 0.42
C ILE A 91 -7.04 9.42 -0.59
N ALA A 92 -8.28 9.86 -0.76
CA ALA A 92 -9.19 9.31 -1.76
C ALA A 92 -8.70 9.64 -3.18
N ARG A 93 -8.79 8.66 -4.07
CA ARG A 93 -8.50 8.76 -5.51
C ARG A 93 -9.59 8.01 -6.28
N ASP A 94 -9.57 8.15 -7.59
CA ASP A 94 -10.44 7.37 -8.47
C ASP A 94 -10.11 5.89 -8.37
N SER A 95 -11.07 5.13 -7.85
CA SER A 95 -11.00 3.69 -7.67
C SER A 95 -9.77 3.23 -6.87
N ALA A 96 -9.24 4.11 -6.01
CA ALA A 96 -8.03 3.87 -5.24
C ALA A 96 -7.95 4.70 -3.96
N LEU A 97 -7.13 4.26 -3.00
CA LEU A 97 -6.71 5.02 -1.83
C LEU A 97 -5.18 5.15 -1.82
N SER A 98 -4.68 6.36 -1.56
CA SER A 98 -3.26 6.58 -1.26
C SER A 98 -3.08 6.69 0.25
N VAL A 99 -2.43 5.71 0.85
CA VAL A 99 -2.24 5.57 2.29
C VAL A 99 -0.81 5.96 2.67
N GLN A 100 -0.69 6.98 3.50
CA GLN A 100 0.56 7.34 4.17
C GLN A 100 0.66 6.55 5.46
N VAL A 101 1.74 5.78 5.60
CA VAL A 101 2.07 5.00 6.79
C VAL A 101 3.33 5.59 7.41
N ASP A 102 3.22 5.96 8.68
CA ASP A 102 4.31 6.53 9.47
C ASP A 102 4.80 5.51 10.51
N GLY A 103 5.97 5.77 11.11
CA GLY A 103 6.57 4.87 12.11
C GLY A 103 7.16 3.58 11.52
N VAL A 104 7.52 3.59 10.23
CA VAL A 104 8.06 2.41 9.53
C VAL A 104 9.57 2.36 9.66
N GLU A 105 10.08 1.20 10.10
CA GLU A 105 11.52 0.93 10.19
C GLU A 105 12.17 0.82 8.81
N ALA A 106 13.47 1.16 8.73
CA ALA A 106 14.22 1.07 7.47
C ALA A 106 14.32 -0.39 6.99
N LYS A 107 14.44 -0.58 5.66
CA LYS A 107 14.57 -1.91 5.01
C LYS A 107 13.43 -2.89 5.32
N SER A 108 12.29 -2.38 5.76
CA SER A 108 11.10 -3.17 6.02
C SER A 108 10.13 -3.12 4.83
N THR A 109 9.15 -4.01 4.83
CA THR A 109 8.02 -4.02 3.89
C THR A 109 6.76 -3.56 4.60
N VAL A 110 6.12 -2.52 4.09
CA VAL A 110 4.81 -2.06 4.54
C VAL A 110 3.73 -2.89 3.85
N VAL A 111 2.79 -3.41 4.62
CA VAL A 111 1.60 -4.11 4.12
C VAL A 111 0.36 -3.34 4.57
N VAL A 112 -0.42 -2.85 3.61
CA VAL A 112 -1.71 -2.20 3.85
C VAL A 112 -2.83 -3.17 3.53
N GLU A 113 -3.70 -3.36 4.51
CA GLU A 113 -4.90 -4.18 4.45
C GLU A 113 -6.12 -3.28 4.30
N VAL A 114 -6.92 -3.54 3.26
CA VAL A 114 -8.11 -2.75 2.93
C VAL A 114 -9.32 -3.67 2.91
N THR A 115 -10.30 -3.42 3.76
CA THR A 115 -11.51 -4.25 3.89
C THR A 115 -12.76 -3.40 3.72
N PRO A 116 -13.71 -3.75 2.84
CA PRO A 116 -14.94 -2.98 2.68
C PRO A 116 -15.74 -2.96 3.98
N LEU A 117 -16.45 -1.87 4.24
CA LEU A 117 -17.33 -1.71 5.39
C LEU A 117 -18.79 -1.66 4.94
N THR A 118 -19.69 -2.10 5.81
CA THR A 118 -21.12 -1.75 5.70
C THR A 118 -21.26 -0.24 5.89
N THR A 119 -22.05 0.44 5.06
CA THR A 119 -22.39 1.85 5.32
C THR A 119 -23.17 1.90 6.64
N ALA A 120 -22.81 2.82 7.54
CA ALA A 120 -23.44 2.97 8.86
C ALA A 120 -24.97 3.22 8.80
N ASP A 121 -25.48 3.64 7.63
CA ASP A 121 -26.90 3.89 7.39
C ASP A 121 -27.74 2.64 7.03
N GLY A 122 -27.18 1.43 7.14
CA GLY A 122 -27.94 0.20 6.88
C GLY A 122 -28.38 0.03 5.41
N GLY A 123 -27.79 0.80 4.49
CA GLY A 123 -27.98 0.62 3.05
C GLY A 123 -27.34 -0.68 2.61
N THR A 124 -28.16 -1.60 2.13
CA THR A 124 -27.74 -2.79 1.39
C THR A 124 -26.72 -2.41 0.33
N LEU A 125 -25.64 -3.21 0.23
CA LEU A 125 -24.74 -3.16 -0.92
C LEU A 125 -25.57 -3.56 -2.14
N GLU A 126 -26.17 -2.58 -2.82
CA GLU A 126 -26.78 -2.82 -4.11
C GLU A 126 -25.64 -3.19 -5.06
N ASP A 127 -25.69 -4.44 -5.49
CA ASP A 127 -24.91 -4.99 -6.57
C ASP A 127 -24.90 -3.97 -7.72
N ALA A 128 -23.71 -3.51 -8.10
CA ALA A 128 -23.51 -2.57 -9.19
C ALA A 128 -23.81 -3.31 -10.51
N GLY A 129 -25.10 -3.48 -10.79
CA GLY A 129 -25.64 -4.20 -11.92
C GLY A 129 -27.06 -3.75 -12.21
N ALA A 130 -27.23 -2.47 -12.53
CA ALA A 130 -28.47 -1.95 -13.10
C ALA A 130 -28.17 -1.30 -14.46
N ASP A 131 -28.11 -2.13 -15.49
CA ASP A 131 -28.51 -1.70 -16.82
C ASP A 131 -29.98 -1.30 -16.74
N ALA A 132 -30.21 -0.01 -16.99
CA ALA A 132 -31.52 0.58 -17.04
C ALA A 132 -32.29 0.10 -18.28
N GLY A 133 -33.55 -0.24 -18.07
CA GLY A 133 -34.55 -0.13 -19.12
C GLY A 133 -35.64 -1.18 -19.01
N GLU A 134 -36.67 -0.91 -18.21
CA GLU A 134 -38.01 -1.34 -18.60
C GLU A 134 -39.08 -0.47 -17.93
N ASP A 135 -39.90 0.06 -18.85
CA ASP A 135 -41.08 0.90 -18.74
C ASP A 135 -42.09 0.37 -17.69
N ALA A 136 -42.27 1.12 -16.60
CA ALA A 136 -43.36 0.88 -15.66
C ALA A 136 -44.48 1.86 -15.95
N GLY A 137 -45.49 1.35 -16.65
CA GLY A 137 -46.68 2.06 -17.05
C GLY A 137 -47.48 2.67 -15.90
N ASP A 138 -48.21 3.70 -16.29
CA ASP A 138 -49.23 4.45 -15.57
C ASP A 138 -50.17 3.54 -14.74
N VAL A 139 -50.22 3.76 -13.43
CA VAL A 139 -51.25 3.22 -12.53
C VAL A 139 -51.89 4.38 -11.77
N ASP A 140 -53.02 4.80 -12.31
CA ASP A 140 -54.02 5.66 -11.69
C ASP A 140 -54.62 4.93 -10.47
N ALA A 141 -54.31 5.43 -9.26
CA ALA A 141 -54.92 4.98 -8.02
C ALA A 141 -55.72 6.13 -7.42
N GLY A 142 -57.04 6.03 -7.60
CA GLY A 142 -58.03 7.03 -7.22
C GLY A 142 -58.13 7.35 -5.72
N ASP A 143 -58.86 8.44 -5.49
CA ASP A 143 -59.23 9.02 -4.21
C ASP A 143 -59.61 7.99 -3.14
N VAL A 144 -58.87 8.02 -2.04
CA VAL A 144 -59.33 7.55 -0.72
C VAL A 144 -59.11 8.65 0.30
N ASP A 145 -60.20 9.36 0.57
CA ASP A 145 -60.35 10.28 1.69
C ASP A 145 -60.58 9.46 2.97
N ALA A 146 -59.69 9.63 3.96
CA ALA A 146 -59.84 9.05 5.29
C ALA A 146 -59.14 9.91 6.34
N GLY A 147 -59.87 10.93 6.82
CA GLY A 147 -60.07 11.22 8.25
C GLY A 147 -58.87 11.65 9.10
N ASP A 148 -58.99 12.85 9.66
CA ASP A 148 -58.18 13.34 10.79
C ASP A 148 -58.09 12.31 11.93
N VAL A 149 -56.87 11.85 12.21
CA VAL A 149 -56.51 11.21 13.47
C VAL A 149 -55.39 12.01 14.12
N ASP A 150 -55.82 12.84 15.07
CA ASP A 150 -54.96 13.54 16.02
C ASP A 150 -54.47 12.53 17.06
N ALA A 151 -53.18 12.24 17.07
CA ALA A 151 -52.54 11.35 18.02
C ALA A 151 -51.20 11.94 18.49
N GLY A 152 -51.31 12.81 19.50
CA GLY A 152 -50.46 12.92 20.69
C GLY A 152 -48.94 12.97 20.52
N ASP A 153 -48.34 14.03 21.07
CA ASP A 153 -46.91 14.20 21.31
C ASP A 153 -46.20 12.88 21.68
N VAL A 154 -45.53 12.27 20.70
CA VAL A 154 -44.54 11.23 20.94
C VAL A 154 -43.26 11.94 21.34
N ASP A 155 -42.96 11.89 22.63
CA ASP A 155 -41.70 12.29 23.23
C ASP A 155 -40.55 11.63 22.44
N ALA A 156 -39.89 12.43 21.58
CA ALA A 156 -38.70 12.04 20.86
C ALA A 156 -37.55 11.96 21.86
N GLY A 157 -37.58 10.92 22.70
CA GLY A 157 -36.45 10.49 23.49
C GLY A 157 -35.29 10.32 22.53
N LEU A 158 -34.30 11.20 22.66
CA LEU A 158 -33.02 11.15 21.97
C LEU A 158 -32.35 9.82 22.37
N ALA A 159 -32.67 8.74 21.66
CA ALA A 159 -32.00 7.48 21.80
C ALA A 159 -30.55 7.73 21.38
N ASP A 160 -29.66 7.61 22.36
CA ASP A 160 -28.22 7.54 22.18
C ASP A 160 -27.94 6.43 21.17
N ALA A 161 -27.77 6.82 19.90
CA ALA A 161 -27.31 5.95 18.85
C ALA A 161 -25.86 5.61 19.18
N GLY A 162 -25.69 4.58 20.02
CA GLY A 162 -24.39 4.01 20.32
C GLY A 162 -23.62 3.85 19.02
N THR A 163 -22.37 4.30 19.01
CA THR A 163 -21.53 4.32 17.82
C THR A 163 -21.44 2.92 17.23
N VAL A 164 -22.25 2.64 16.22
CA VAL A 164 -22.21 1.36 15.50
C VAL A 164 -20.96 1.42 14.64
N VAL A 165 -19.89 0.76 15.09
CA VAL A 165 -18.70 0.56 14.26
C VAL A 165 -19.13 -0.30 13.09
N PRO A 166 -19.02 0.19 11.84
CA PRO A 166 -19.47 -0.56 10.68
C PRO A 166 -18.68 -1.87 10.55
N ALA A 167 -19.41 -2.96 10.33
CA ALA A 167 -18.81 -4.28 10.22
C ALA A 167 -18.14 -4.45 8.85
N PRO A 168 -16.97 -5.14 8.77
CA PRO A 168 -16.37 -5.49 7.49
C PRO A 168 -17.27 -6.42 6.68
N VAL A 169 -17.36 -6.17 5.38
CA VAL A 169 -18.07 -7.01 4.43
C VAL A 169 -17.11 -7.39 3.33
N GLY A 170 -16.99 -8.68 3.03
CA GLY A 170 -16.18 -9.15 1.91
C GLY A 170 -14.68 -9.32 2.22
N PRO A 171 -13.87 -9.54 1.17
CA PRO A 171 -12.47 -9.94 1.31
C PRO A 171 -11.58 -8.75 1.71
N THR A 172 -10.54 -9.05 2.51
CA THR A 172 -9.46 -8.10 2.78
C THR A 172 -8.44 -8.14 1.65
N LEU A 173 -8.23 -6.99 1.01
CA LEU A 173 -7.21 -6.78 -0.02
C LEU A 173 -5.90 -6.38 0.64
N ARG A 174 -4.75 -6.83 0.09
CA ARG A 174 -3.41 -6.58 0.65
C ARG A 174 -2.49 -5.96 -0.39
N PHE A 175 -1.95 -4.80 -0.04
CA PHE A 175 -1.02 -4.04 -0.88
C PHE A 175 0.33 -3.94 -0.17
N ARG A 176 1.42 -4.22 -0.88
CA ARG A 176 2.77 -4.22 -0.31
C ARG A 176 3.64 -3.16 -0.95
N LYS A 177 4.53 -2.58 -0.17
CA LYS A 177 5.50 -1.59 -0.65
C LYS A 177 6.74 -1.57 0.23
N ALA A 178 7.90 -1.29 -0.34
CA ALA A 178 9.12 -1.17 0.47
C ALA A 178 9.08 0.13 1.29
N ALA A 179 9.62 0.09 2.51
CA ALA A 179 9.76 1.26 3.35
C ALA A 179 10.60 2.35 2.65
N GLY A 180 10.12 3.59 2.67
CA GLY A 180 10.80 4.74 2.06
C GLY A 180 10.40 5.04 0.61
N GLU A 181 9.61 4.20 -0.05
CA GLU A 181 9.11 4.46 -1.42
C GLU A 181 7.88 5.40 -1.48
N GLY A 182 7.53 6.01 -0.36
CA GLY A 182 6.35 6.88 -0.19
C GLY A 182 5.05 6.10 0.04
N ASN A 183 3.91 6.76 -0.24
CA ASN A 183 2.58 6.23 0.08
C ASN A 183 2.29 4.90 -0.64
N VAL A 184 1.54 4.03 0.03
CA VAL A 184 1.00 2.80 -0.55
C VAL A 184 -0.27 3.16 -1.32
N VAL A 185 -0.36 2.75 -2.57
CA VAL A 185 -1.55 2.95 -3.40
C VAL A 185 -2.32 1.63 -3.42
N ALA A 186 -3.51 1.65 -2.82
CA ALA A 186 -4.47 0.56 -2.89
C ALA A 186 -5.44 0.86 -4.04
N ASP A 187 -5.26 0.19 -5.18
CA ASP A 187 -6.04 0.36 -6.40
C ASP A 187 -7.07 -0.77 -6.60
N GLY A 188 -7.92 -0.63 -7.63
CA GLY A 188 -8.98 -1.60 -7.90
C GLY A 188 -10.12 -1.58 -6.88
N LEU A 189 -10.27 -0.46 -6.16
CA LEU A 189 -11.34 -0.26 -5.19
C LEU A 189 -12.57 0.32 -5.85
N ILE A 190 -13.75 0.10 -5.26
CA ILE A 190 -15.02 0.61 -5.78
C ILE A 190 -15.24 2.02 -5.26
N ASN A 191 -15.50 2.97 -6.16
CA ASN A 191 -15.85 4.34 -5.78
C ASN A 191 -17.15 4.38 -4.97
N GLY A 192 -17.18 5.21 -3.92
CA GLY A 192 -18.34 5.35 -3.03
C GLY A 192 -18.46 4.29 -1.92
N VAL A 193 -17.68 3.20 -1.97
CA VAL A 193 -17.62 2.21 -0.89
C VAL A 193 -16.59 2.65 0.15
N THR A 194 -16.98 2.72 1.41
CA THR A 194 -16.05 3.01 2.51
C THR A 194 -15.27 1.75 2.88
N TYR A 195 -13.96 1.87 2.99
CA TYR A 195 -13.07 0.79 3.40
C TYR A 195 -12.39 1.10 4.74
N ARG A 196 -12.26 0.07 5.57
CA ARG A 196 -11.32 0.05 6.69
C ARG A 196 -9.92 -0.20 6.16
N VAL A 197 -8.99 0.66 6.54
CA VAL A 197 -7.58 0.61 6.19
C VAL A 197 -6.77 0.35 7.46
N GLN A 198 -5.95 -0.68 7.44
CA GLN A 198 -4.96 -0.98 8.49
C GLN A 198 -3.61 -1.24 7.84
N ALA A 199 -2.53 -0.94 8.55
CA ALA A 199 -1.18 -1.17 8.08
C ALA A 199 -0.40 -2.01 9.08
N ARG A 200 0.50 -2.86 8.59
CA ARG A 200 1.51 -3.57 9.40
C ARG A 200 2.84 -3.55 8.68
N VAL A 201 3.91 -3.79 9.42
CA VAL A 201 5.27 -3.82 8.90
C VAL A 201 5.82 -5.24 9.01
N ILE A 202 6.59 -5.64 8.01
CA ILE A 202 7.42 -6.85 8.03
C ILE A 202 8.87 -6.39 7.96
N ASP A 203 9.69 -6.75 8.94
CA ASP A 203 11.10 -6.35 8.98
C ASP A 203 11.98 -7.10 7.94
N GLU A 204 13.29 -6.83 7.95
CA GLU A 204 14.27 -7.51 7.08
C GLU A 204 14.43 -9.00 7.43
N ALA A 205 14.16 -9.39 8.68
CA ALA A 205 14.22 -10.77 9.16
C ALA A 205 12.94 -11.58 8.85
N GLY A 206 11.87 -10.90 8.43
CA GLY A 206 10.57 -11.48 8.15
C GLY A 206 9.60 -11.51 9.33
N ASN A 207 9.91 -10.87 10.46
CA ASN A 207 8.99 -10.78 11.59
C ASN A 207 7.84 -9.82 11.24
N GLU A 208 6.62 -10.22 11.58
CA GLU A 208 5.41 -9.43 11.35
C GLU A 208 5.08 -8.61 12.60
N GLY A 209 4.95 -7.29 12.45
CA GLY A 209 4.48 -6.41 13.52
C GLY A 209 2.96 -6.38 13.64
N ASP A 210 2.49 -5.76 14.73
CA ASP A 210 1.05 -5.54 14.97
C ASP A 210 0.42 -4.64 13.91
N LEU A 211 -0.89 -4.83 13.69
CA LEU A 211 -1.69 -3.93 12.86
C LEU A 211 -1.84 -2.56 13.53
N SER A 212 -1.81 -1.51 12.70
CA SER A 212 -2.14 -0.14 13.07
C SER A 212 -3.58 -0.05 13.57
N ASP A 213 -3.87 1.08 14.22
CA ASP A 213 -5.26 1.48 14.40
C ASP A 213 -5.97 1.61 13.05
N ALA A 214 -7.27 1.34 13.05
CA ALA A 214 -8.08 1.41 11.85
C ALA A 214 -8.28 2.87 11.43
N ALA A 215 -8.05 3.13 10.15
CA ALA A 215 -8.50 4.33 9.48
C ALA A 215 -9.59 3.98 8.46
N GLU A 216 -10.34 4.98 8.01
CA GLU A 216 -11.35 4.80 6.97
C GLU A 216 -11.00 5.62 5.73
N GLY A 217 -11.40 5.13 4.56
CA GLY A 217 -11.26 5.85 3.30
C GLY A 217 -12.30 5.40 2.29
N THR A 218 -12.90 6.37 1.60
CA THR A 218 -13.88 6.15 0.55
C THR A 218 -13.27 6.65 -0.77
N PRO A 219 -12.95 5.76 -1.72
CA PRO A 219 -12.50 6.19 -3.05
C PRO A 219 -13.57 7.04 -3.72
N VAL A 220 -13.14 8.06 -4.47
CA VAL A 220 -14.04 9.01 -5.14
C VAL A 220 -13.72 9.04 -6.62
N LYS A 221 -14.76 8.98 -7.44
CA LYS A 221 -14.62 9.11 -8.89
C LYS A 221 -13.98 10.47 -9.20
N SER A 222 -12.88 10.49 -9.94
CA SER A 222 -12.39 11.74 -10.50
C SER A 222 -13.22 12.04 -11.75
N ASN A 223 -14.17 12.95 -11.66
CA ASN A 223 -14.72 13.56 -12.87
C ASN A 223 -13.53 14.29 -13.51
N GLY A 224 -13.08 13.81 -14.67
CA GLY A 224 -11.92 14.40 -15.34
C GLY A 224 -12.11 15.89 -15.56
N LEU A 225 -11.04 16.64 -15.84
CA LEU A 225 -11.15 18.08 -16.14
C LEU A 225 -12.22 18.36 -17.22
N PHE A 226 -12.35 17.44 -18.18
CA PHE A 226 -13.34 17.53 -19.24
C PHE A 226 -14.77 17.28 -18.76
N ASP A 227 -15.02 16.26 -17.94
CA ASP A 227 -16.35 16.01 -17.36
C ASP A 227 -16.77 17.19 -16.48
N ALA A 228 -15.85 17.71 -15.66
CA ALA A 228 -16.09 18.92 -14.87
C ALA A 228 -16.37 20.16 -15.75
N TYR A 229 -15.70 20.27 -16.90
CA TYR A 229 -15.94 21.34 -17.88
C TYR A 229 -17.34 21.21 -18.51
N VAL A 230 -17.72 20.00 -18.94
CA VAL A 230 -19.04 19.72 -19.53
C VAL A 230 -20.15 19.94 -18.50
N ASP A 231 -19.99 19.44 -17.27
CA ASP A 231 -20.95 19.63 -16.17
C ASP A 231 -21.12 21.11 -15.80
N ALA A 232 -20.06 21.92 -15.91
CA ALA A 232 -20.13 23.38 -15.73
C ALA A 232 -20.78 24.12 -16.91
N GLY A 233 -21.39 23.40 -17.86
CA GLY A 233 -22.02 23.95 -19.06
C GLY A 233 -21.04 24.27 -20.18
N GLY A 234 -19.80 23.80 -20.07
CA GLY A 234 -18.80 23.88 -21.12
C GLY A 234 -19.26 23.13 -22.37
N GLN A 235 -19.06 23.74 -23.52
CA GLN A 235 -19.40 23.14 -24.81
C GLN A 235 -18.09 22.81 -25.54
N GLU A 236 -18.02 21.66 -26.18
CA GLU A 236 -16.95 21.30 -27.11
C GLU A 236 -17.04 22.20 -28.34
N ARG A 237 -16.46 23.39 -28.25
CA ARG A 237 -16.43 24.35 -29.35
C ARG A 237 -15.24 24.05 -30.26
N GLY A 238 -15.18 22.82 -30.78
CA GLY A 238 -14.31 22.33 -31.85
C GLY A 238 -12.82 22.74 -31.77
N GLY A 239 -11.95 21.79 -31.40
CA GLY A 239 -10.50 21.95 -31.59
C GLY A 239 -10.10 22.08 -33.06
N CYS A 240 -8.82 22.44 -33.31
CA CYS A 240 -8.19 22.88 -34.58
C CYS A 240 -8.37 22.03 -35.86
N ALA A 241 -9.29 21.08 -35.89
CA ALA A 241 -9.69 20.29 -37.05
C ALA A 241 -11.22 20.22 -37.27
N ALA A 242 -12.00 21.19 -36.77
CA ALA A 242 -13.40 21.38 -37.17
C ALA A 242 -13.49 21.88 -38.64
N THR A 243 -13.07 21.03 -39.56
CA THR A 243 -13.28 21.15 -41.01
C THR A 243 -14.74 20.76 -41.26
N GLY A 244 -15.62 21.75 -41.14
CA GLY A 244 -17.06 21.52 -41.25
C GLY A 244 -17.88 22.79 -41.46
N GLY A 245 -17.43 23.68 -42.35
CA GLY A 245 -18.32 24.62 -43.04
C GLY A 245 -18.41 26.03 -42.45
N GLY A 246 -17.81 26.99 -43.14
CA GLY A 246 -18.11 28.42 -42.93
C GLY A 246 -16.91 29.33 -43.10
N ILE A 247 -16.55 29.60 -44.35
CA ILE A 247 -15.54 30.55 -44.78
C ILE A 247 -15.99 31.96 -44.38
N ALA A 248 -15.82 32.37 -43.11
CA ALA A 248 -16.17 33.73 -42.68
C ALA A 248 -15.28 34.29 -41.55
N GLY A 249 -14.26 33.57 -41.09
CA GLY A 249 -13.29 34.07 -40.09
C GLY A 249 -11.99 34.65 -40.67
N GLY A 250 -11.67 34.33 -41.92
CA GLY A 250 -10.35 34.64 -42.53
C GLY A 250 -10.15 36.06 -43.03
N ALA A 251 -11.19 36.90 -43.06
CA ALA A 251 -11.09 38.26 -43.62
C ALA A 251 -10.66 39.33 -42.60
N VAL A 252 -10.78 39.08 -41.29
CA VAL A 252 -10.48 40.11 -40.28
C VAL A 252 -8.97 40.26 -40.02
N LEU A 253 -8.18 39.18 -40.17
CA LEU A 253 -6.72 39.26 -40.00
C LEU A 253 -5.98 39.80 -41.23
N ALA A 254 -6.57 39.73 -42.43
CA ALA A 254 -5.98 40.34 -43.62
C ALA A 254 -6.21 41.86 -43.69
N ALA A 255 -7.30 42.38 -43.08
CA ALA A 255 -7.60 43.81 -43.07
C ALA A 255 -6.67 44.63 -42.15
N LEU A 256 -6.14 44.05 -41.07
CA LEU A 256 -5.19 44.71 -40.18
C LEU A 256 -3.75 44.75 -40.74
N GLY A 257 -3.36 43.78 -41.58
CA GLY A 257 -2.03 43.74 -42.20
C GLY A 257 -1.81 44.77 -43.32
N ILE A 258 -2.88 45.20 -44.00
CA ILE A 258 -2.80 46.18 -45.09
C ILE A 258 -2.79 47.63 -44.56
N TRP A 259 -3.32 47.88 -43.35
CA TRP A 259 -3.32 49.23 -42.77
C TRP A 259 -2.00 49.60 -42.08
N LEU A 260 -1.25 48.64 -41.55
CA LEU A 260 0.05 48.88 -40.90
C LEU A 260 1.23 48.99 -41.89
N SER A 261 1.08 48.52 -43.13
CA SER A 261 2.14 48.58 -44.16
C SER A 261 2.12 49.87 -45.01
N SER A 262 1.04 50.65 -44.97
CA SER A 262 0.92 51.91 -45.75
C SER A 262 1.44 53.16 -45.04
N ARG A 263 1.78 53.10 -43.74
CA ARG A 263 2.33 54.26 -43.00
C ARG A 263 3.85 54.35 -42.95
N ARG A 264 4.58 53.50 -43.68
CA ARG A 264 6.05 53.54 -43.72
C ARG A 264 6.55 53.75 -45.15
N LYS A 265 6.28 54.94 -45.71
CA LYS A 265 7.08 55.56 -46.78
C LYS A 265 6.58 56.99 -47.08
N VAL A 266 7.11 57.98 -46.37
CA VAL A 266 7.41 59.31 -46.93
C VAL A 266 8.63 59.86 -46.17
N SER A 267 9.77 59.90 -46.84
CA SER A 267 10.68 61.04 -46.82
C SER A 267 10.60 61.68 -48.21
#